data_AF-A0A267E1I4-F1
#
_entry.id   AF-A0A267E1I4-F1
#
_cell.length_a   1.000
_cell.length_b   1.000
_cell.length_c   1.000
_cell.angle_alpha   90.00
_cell.angle_beta   90.00
_cell.angle_gamma   90.00
#
_symmetry.space_group_name_H-M   'P 1'
#
loop_
_entity.id
_entity.type
_entity.pdbx_description
1 polymer ?
#
loop_
_entity_poly.entity_id
_entity_poly.type
_entity_poly.pdbx_seq_one_letter_code
_entity_poly.pdbx_strand_id
1 'polypeptide(L)'
;MVGVKSTALLFGDATKSWLTGFTLGMSLLLATAGANANCGLFYHAGALYASLHLAQQVASVQLDNPADCLAKFKSNRNLGLAFWLAIVLDNFFGLPVPGFGGGFEESLFAED
;
A
#
# COMPACT_ATOMS: atom_id res chain seq x y z
N MET A 1 22.97 -8.12 26.44
CA MET A 1 22.01 -7.39 25.59
C MET A 1 22.78 -6.79 24.43
N VAL A 2 22.51 -7.20 23.19
CA VAL A 2 23.13 -6.59 22.01
C VAL A 2 22.53 -5.18 21.87
N GLY A 3 23.36 -4.14 21.91
CA GLY A 3 22.97 -2.73 21.93
C GLY A 3 22.44 -2.21 20.59
N VAL A 4 21.42 -2.85 20.03
CA VAL A 4 20.77 -2.37 18.80
C VAL A 4 19.76 -1.29 19.17
N LYS A 5 20.00 -0.04 18.77
CA LYS A 5 18.99 1.02 18.86
C LYS A 5 17.97 0.79 17.74
N SER A 6 16.83 0.21 18.06
CA SER A 6 15.73 -0.02 17.12
C SER A 6 14.60 0.97 17.35
N THR A 7 13.91 1.36 16.28
CA THR A 7 12.68 2.17 16.36
C THR A 7 11.61 1.49 17.21
N ALA A 8 11.59 0.15 17.26
CA ALA A 8 10.70 -0.61 18.14
C ALA A 8 11.02 -0.39 19.63
N LEU A 9 12.30 -0.24 19.99
CA LEU A 9 12.72 0.12 21.35
C LEU A 9 12.46 1.59 21.66
N LEU A 10 12.53 2.47 20.65
CA LEU A 10 12.20 3.89 20.79
C LEU A 10 10.70 4.12 21.03
N PHE A 11 9.84 3.38 20.33
CA PHE A 11 8.38 3.53 20.44
C PHE A 11 7.78 2.72 21.57
N GLY A 12 8.41 1.62 22.00
CA GLY A 12 7.95 0.80 23.12
C GLY A 12 6.48 0.41 22.95
N ASP A 13 5.66 0.69 23.97
CA ASP A 13 4.24 0.37 23.99
C ASP A 13 3.42 1.13 22.92
N ALA A 14 3.92 2.26 22.43
CA ALA A 14 3.27 3.05 21.39
C ALA A 14 3.53 2.53 19.96
N THR A 15 4.28 1.43 19.79
CA THR A 15 4.65 0.88 18.48
C THR A 15 3.43 0.66 17.58
N LYS A 16 2.33 0.10 18.11
CA LYS A 16 1.10 -0.09 17.31
C LYS A 16 0.51 1.22 16.80
N SER A 17 0.47 2.26 17.63
CA SER A 17 -0.06 3.57 17.24
C SER A 17 0.77 4.20 16.12
N TRP A 18 2.10 4.11 16.20
CA TRP A 18 2.99 4.59 15.14
C TRP A 18 2.86 3.78 13.85
N LEU A 19 2.73 2.45 13.94
CA LEU A 19 2.48 1.60 12.77
C LEU A 19 1.16 1.95 12.07
N THR A 20 0.10 2.23 12.84
CA THR A 20 -1.16 2.73 12.28
C THR A 20 -0.95 4.05 11.58
N GLY A 21 -0.25 5.00 12.21
CA GLY A 21 0.08 6.31 11.61
C GLY A 21 0.83 6.18 10.29
N PHE A 22 1.87 5.32 10.23
CA PHE A 22 2.60 5.07 8.99
C PHE A 22 1.75 4.36 7.93
N THR A 23 0.90 3.43 8.33
CA THR A 23 -0.02 2.73 7.41
C THR A 23 -1.00 3.71 6.78
N LEU A 24 -1.58 4.62 7.58
CA LEU A 24 -2.46 5.67 7.09
C LEU A 24 -1.72 6.64 6.17
N GLY A 25 -0.54 7.12 6.58
CA GLY A 25 0.28 8.01 5.77
C GLY A 25 0.67 7.41 4.42
N MET A 26 1.13 6.15 4.42
CA MET A 26 1.42 5.39 3.20
C MET A 26 0.19 5.27 2.29
N SER A 27 -0.96 4.94 2.87
CA SER A 27 -2.22 4.76 2.12
C SER A 27 -2.65 6.04 1.42
N LEU A 28 -2.54 7.18 2.12
CA LEU A 28 -2.83 8.50 1.56
C LEU A 28 -1.83 8.85 0.46
N LEU A 29 -0.54 8.63 0.68
CA LEU A 29 0.49 8.89 -0.31
C LEU A 29 0.30 8.07 -1.59
N LEU A 30 -0.06 6.78 -1.46
CA LEU A 30 -0.41 5.93 -2.60
C LEU A 30 -1.64 6.45 -3.35
N ALA A 31 -2.71 6.82 -2.64
CA ALA A 31 -3.87 7.42 -3.28
C ALA A 31 -3.52 8.72 -4.03
N THR A 32 -2.71 9.60 -3.43
CA THR A 32 -2.25 10.83 -4.09
C THR A 32 -1.31 10.57 -5.27
N ALA A 33 -0.49 9.51 -5.20
CA ALA A 33 0.40 9.14 -6.29
C ALA A 33 -0.39 8.62 -7.50
N GLY A 34 -1.37 7.74 -7.27
CA GLY A 34 -2.28 7.25 -8.32
C GLY A 34 -3.07 8.38 -8.98
N ALA A 35 -3.59 9.30 -8.16
CA ALA A 35 -4.24 10.51 -8.61
C ALA A 35 -3.33 11.36 -9.53
N ASN A 36 -2.12 11.69 -9.07
CA ASN A 36 -1.18 12.53 -9.82
C ASN A 36 -0.64 11.85 -11.09
N ALA A 37 -0.60 10.51 -11.10
CA ALA A 37 -0.15 9.72 -12.23
C ALA A 37 -1.30 9.31 -13.17
N ASN A 38 -2.54 9.74 -12.91
CA ASN A 38 -3.73 9.34 -13.67
C ASN A 38 -3.89 7.82 -13.78
N CYS A 39 -3.56 7.08 -12.71
CA CYS A 39 -3.70 5.63 -12.71
C CYS A 39 -5.17 5.20 -12.74
N GLY A 40 -5.43 4.05 -13.34
CA GLY A 40 -6.75 3.50 -13.54
C GLY A 40 -7.31 2.73 -12.34
N LEU A 41 -8.37 1.97 -12.62
CA LEU A 41 -9.15 1.26 -11.59
C LEU A 41 -8.34 0.18 -10.88
N PHE A 42 -7.48 -0.54 -11.60
CA PHE A 42 -6.72 -1.65 -11.02
C PHE A 42 -5.68 -1.15 -10.02
N TYR A 43 -5.04 -0.01 -10.29
CA TYR A 43 -4.15 0.63 -9.34
C TYR A 43 -4.88 0.95 -8.02
N HIS A 44 -6.01 1.64 -8.12
CA HIS A 44 -6.76 2.10 -6.95
C HIS A 44 -7.34 0.93 -6.14
N ALA A 45 -7.82 -0.12 -6.82
CA ALA A 45 -8.27 -1.34 -6.17
C ALA A 45 -7.11 -2.07 -5.45
N GLY A 46 -5.94 -2.15 -6.09
CA GLY A 46 -4.73 -2.73 -5.50
C GLY A 46 -4.23 -1.94 -4.30
N ALA A 47 -4.23 -0.60 -4.37
CA ALA A 47 -3.83 0.28 -3.29
C ALA A 47 -4.78 0.14 -2.10
N LEU A 48 -6.10 0.14 -2.35
CA LEU A 48 -7.12 -0.08 -1.31
C LEU A 48 -6.95 -1.44 -0.63
N TYR A 49 -6.77 -2.50 -1.41
CA TYR A 49 -6.51 -3.85 -0.88
C TYR A 49 -5.25 -3.86 0.00
N ALA A 50 -4.15 -3.25 -0.47
CA ALA A 50 -2.90 -3.17 0.27
C ALA A 50 -3.07 -2.44 1.61
N SER A 51 -3.76 -1.29 1.60
CA SER A 51 -4.06 -0.49 2.78
C SER A 51 -4.91 -1.25 3.81
N LEU A 52 -5.98 -1.92 3.36
CA LEU A 52 -6.85 -2.69 4.25
C LEU A 52 -6.11 -3.90 4.84
N HIS A 53 -5.35 -4.62 4.02
CA HIS A 53 -4.58 -5.77 4.47
C HIS A 53 -3.50 -5.36 5.50
N LEU A 54 -2.80 -4.25 5.29
CA LEU A 54 -1.85 -3.71 6.27
C LEU A 54 -2.55 -3.26 7.56
N ALA A 55 -3.69 -2.57 7.46
CA ALA A 55 -4.46 -2.17 8.64
C ALA A 55 -4.86 -3.38 9.49
N GLN A 56 -5.30 -4.47 8.86
CA GLN A 56 -5.59 -5.73 9.54
C GLN A 56 -4.35 -6.37 10.17
N GLN A 57 -3.19 -6.33 9.49
CA GLN A 57 -1.93 -6.83 10.05
C GLN A 57 -1.49 -6.01 11.27
N VAL A 58 -1.60 -4.69 11.22
CA VAL A 58 -1.25 -3.80 12.35
C VAL A 58 -2.20 -3.99 13.53
N ALA A 59 -3.49 -4.21 13.28
CA ALA A 59 -4.45 -4.51 14.34
C ALA A 59 -4.16 -5.85 15.02
N SER A 60 -3.84 -6.89 14.23
CA SER A 60 -3.69 -8.27 14.71
C SER A 60 -2.28 -8.69 15.13
N VAL A 61 -1.25 -7.84 14.94
CA VAL A 61 0.13 -8.20 15.31
C VAL A 61 0.32 -8.33 16.82
N GLN A 62 1.01 -9.39 17.22
CA GLN A 62 1.47 -9.64 18.58
C GLN A 62 2.96 -9.24 18.64
N LEU A 63 3.24 -8.03 19.12
CA LEU A 63 4.58 -7.45 19.13
C LEU A 63 5.55 -8.18 20.09
N ASP A 64 5.01 -8.86 21.08
CA ASP A 64 5.69 -9.72 22.03
C ASP A 64 6.07 -11.09 21.44
N ASN A 65 5.49 -11.46 20.30
CA ASN A 65 5.75 -12.71 19.61
C ASN A 65 6.65 -12.51 18.36
N PRO A 66 7.97 -12.78 18.44
CA PRO A 66 8.88 -12.54 17.33
C PRO A 66 8.57 -13.41 16.09
N ALA A 67 7.95 -14.58 16.27
CA ALA A 67 7.57 -15.44 15.16
C ALA A 67 6.39 -14.83 14.36
N ASP A 68 5.41 -14.26 15.06
CA ASP A 68 4.28 -13.56 14.44
C ASP A 68 4.74 -12.29 13.70
N CYS A 69 5.62 -11.50 14.31
CA CYS A 69 6.24 -10.34 13.69
C CYS A 69 6.98 -10.71 12.39
N LEU A 70 7.77 -11.80 12.41
CA LEU A 70 8.48 -12.27 11.23
C LEU A 70 7.53 -12.79 10.15
N ALA A 71 6.46 -13.48 10.54
CA ALA A 71 5.46 -13.99 9.61
C ALA A 71 4.75 -12.84 8.88
N LYS A 72 4.30 -11.82 9.61
CA LYS A 72 3.70 -10.60 9.03
C LYS A 72 4.69 -9.83 8.15
N PHE A 73 5.94 -9.69 8.59
CA PHE A 73 7.00 -9.07 7.78
C PHE A 73 7.23 -9.82 6.46
N LYS A 74 7.25 -11.16 6.47
CA LYS A 74 7.34 -11.97 5.25
C LYS A 74 6.11 -11.82 4.37
N SER A 75 4.91 -11.71 4.95
CA SER A 75 3.65 -11.48 4.22
C SER A 75 3.69 -10.19 3.40
N ASN A 76 4.35 -9.14 3.90
CA ASN A 76 4.47 -7.86 3.18
C ASN A 76 5.18 -8.00 1.82
N ARG A 77 6.04 -9.01 1.63
CA ARG A 77 6.60 -9.31 0.30
C ARG A 77 5.51 -9.68 -0.70
N ASN A 78 4.59 -10.56 -0.29
CA ASN A 78 3.49 -11.01 -1.13
C ASN A 78 2.51 -9.86 -1.39
N LEU A 79 2.29 -9.01 -0.38
CA LEU A 79 1.48 -7.80 -0.54
C LEU A 79 2.08 -6.86 -1.59
N GLY A 80 3.39 -6.61 -1.53
CA GLY A 80 4.11 -5.81 -2.51
C GLY A 80 4.02 -6.40 -3.92
N LEU A 81 4.16 -7.72 -4.06
CA LEU A 81 3.98 -8.41 -5.35
C LEU A 81 2.54 -8.27 -5.88
N ALA A 82 1.54 -8.43 -5.01
CA ALA A 82 0.13 -8.25 -5.38
C ALA A 82 -0.15 -6.81 -5.84
N PHE A 83 0.37 -5.81 -5.13
CA PHE A 83 0.21 -4.41 -5.51
C PHE A 83 0.95 -4.08 -6.82
N TRP A 84 2.16 -4.60 -7.01
CA TRP A 84 2.89 -4.47 -8.27
C TRP A 84 2.12 -5.08 -9.46
N LEU A 85 1.52 -6.27 -9.27
CA LEU A 85 0.65 -6.87 -10.29
C LEU A 85 -0.55 -5.97 -10.61
N ALA A 86 -1.16 -5.34 -9.61
CA ALA A 86 -2.24 -4.39 -9.83
C ALA A 86 -1.79 -3.21 -10.72
N ILE A 87 -0.58 -2.68 -10.51
CA ILE A 87 0.01 -1.64 -11.37
C ILE A 87 0.20 -2.15 -12.81
N VAL A 88 0.74 -3.36 -12.99
CA VAL A 88 0.96 -3.95 -14.32
C VAL A 88 -0.37 -4.15 -15.06
N LEU A 89 -1.39 -4.67 -14.35
CA LEU A 89 -2.73 -4.85 -14.90
C LEU A 89 -3.36 -3.50 -15.27
N ASP A 90 -3.17 -2.49 -14.44
CA ASP A 90 -3.64 -1.13 -14.71
C ASP A 90 -3.06 -0.56 -16.00
N ASN A 91 -1.74 -0.69 -16.19
CA ASN A 91 -1.05 -0.27 -17.41
C ASN A 91 -1.50 -1.08 -18.65
N PHE A 92 -1.86 -2.35 -18.47
CA PHE A 92 -2.27 -3.20 -19.57
C PHE A 92 -3.73 -2.96 -20.01
N PHE A 93 -4.64 -2.76 -19.05
CA PHE A 93 -6.07 -2.62 -19.34
C PHE A 93 -6.53 -1.16 -19.45
N GLY A 94 -5.82 -0.21 -18.84
CA GLY A 94 -6.11 1.23 -18.96
C GLY A 94 -7.51 1.64 -18.51
N LEU A 95 -8.16 0.88 -17.61
CA LEU A 95 -9.57 1.14 -17.26
C LEU A 95 -9.72 2.48 -16.53
N PRO A 96 -10.54 3.42 -17.05
CA PRO A 96 -10.72 4.72 -16.45
C PRO A 96 -11.45 4.61 -15.10
N VAL A 97 -11.12 5.50 -14.16
CA VAL A 97 -11.82 5.63 -12.88
C VAL A 97 -12.83 6.76 -12.99
N PRO A 98 -14.15 6.50 -12.82
CA PRO A 98 -15.15 7.56 -12.84
C PRO A 98 -14.90 8.59 -11.74
N GLY A 99 -14.76 9.87 -12.11
CA GLY A 99 -14.55 10.97 -11.17
C GLY A 99 -13.08 11.28 -10.82
N PHE A 100 -12.12 10.50 -11.31
CA PHE A 100 -10.70 10.85 -11.35
C PHE A 100 -10.33 11.06 -12.82
N GLY A 101 -10.14 12.32 -13.24
CA GLY A 101 -9.77 12.64 -14.61
C GLY A 101 -8.44 11.97 -14.96
N GLY A 102 -8.36 11.33 -16.12
CA GLY A 102 -7.17 10.60 -16.53
C GLY A 102 -7.44 9.36 -17.36
N GLY A 103 -8.24 9.49 -18.42
CA GLY A 103 -8.29 8.46 -19.46
C GLY A 103 -7.05 8.61 -20.36
N PHE A 104 -6.22 7.57 -20.41
CA PHE A 104 -5.29 7.31 -21.51
C PHE A 104 -6.00 7.33 -22.90
N GLU A 105 -7.34 7.31 -22.90
CA GLU A 105 -8.23 7.35 -24.05
C GLU A 105 -8.23 8.68 -24.84
N GLU A 106 -7.76 9.82 -24.29
CA GLU A 106 -7.81 11.09 -25.03
C GLU A 106 -6.66 11.28 -26.04
N SER A 107 -5.61 10.46 -25.99
CA SER A 107 -4.47 10.56 -26.93
C SER A 107 -4.49 9.56 -28.08
N LEU A 108 -5.40 8.58 -28.08
CA LEU A 108 -5.46 7.51 -29.10
C LEU A 108 -6.66 7.63 -30.07
N PHE A 109 -7.56 8.60 -29.84
CA PHE A 109 -8.73 8.88 -30.69
C PHE A 109 -8.78 10.34 -31.19
N ALA A 110 -7.69 11.11 -31.06
CA ALA A 110 -7.59 12.50 -31.50
C ALA A 110 -6.91 12.67 -32.88
N GLU A 111 -6.83 11.61 -33.69
CA GLU A 111 -6.27 11.64 -35.05
C GLU A 111 -7.27 11.26 -36.16
N ASP A 112 -8.59 11.47 -35.96
CA ASP A 112 -9.59 11.44 -37.04
C ASP A 112 -10.40 12.75 -37.12
#